data_AF-A0A0D7VZI5-F1
#
_entry.id   AF-A0A0D7VZI5-F1
#
_cell.length_a   1.000
_cell.length_b   1.000
_cell.length_c   1.000
_cell.angle_alpha   90.00
_cell.angle_beta   90.00
_cell.angle_gamma   90.00
#
_symmetry.space_group_name_H-M   'P 1'
#
loop_
_entity.id
_entity.type
_entity.pdbx_description
1 polymer ?
#
loop_
_entity_poly.entity_id
_entity_poly.type
_entity_poly.pdbx_seq_one_letter_code
_entity_poly.pdbx_strand_id
1 'polypeptide(L)'
;MDVGGGTVVKGNWEQISNDSIKLNTFEQPKNPSTTYSGKINPDRIKNVKITIRDLELPLAAAFIVVNDQNAGKAADVNGIAELETQKIKTITYHYLGQKETIEIDNPNYNEIEIIVRDLDLNAVPRFLTDKVMVLNNGKLFFNDGYSLKKTNLENKQWK
;
A
#
# COMPACT_ATOMS: atom_id res chain seq x y z
N MET A 1 -22.08 -28.97 -5.45
CA MET A 1 -20.97 -28.70 -6.36
C MET A 1 -20.92 -27.20 -6.54
N ASP A 2 -20.24 -26.54 -5.60
CA ASP A 2 -19.81 -25.15 -5.76
C ASP A 2 -18.29 -25.30 -5.84
N VAL A 3 -17.81 -25.42 -7.08
CA VAL A 3 -16.40 -25.58 -7.42
C VAL A 3 -15.77 -24.21 -7.23
N GLY A 4 -15.54 -23.87 -5.96
CA GLY A 4 -14.91 -22.63 -5.56
C GLY A 4 -13.55 -22.53 -6.21
N GLY A 5 -13.49 -21.92 -7.39
CA GLY A 5 -12.30 -21.33 -7.99
C GLY A 5 -11.84 -20.13 -7.18
N GLY A 6 -11.78 -20.30 -5.85
CA GLY A 6 -11.27 -19.31 -4.93
C GLY A 6 -9.79 -19.16 -5.17
N THR A 7 -9.36 -17.92 -5.35
CA THR A 7 -7.98 -17.51 -5.41
C THR A 7 -7.19 -18.19 -4.30
N VAL A 8 -6.28 -19.10 -4.65
CA VAL A 8 -5.43 -19.79 -3.67
C VAL A 8 -4.40 -18.79 -3.18
N VAL A 9 -4.58 -18.28 -1.96
CA VAL A 9 -3.63 -17.40 -1.30
C VAL A 9 -2.49 -18.22 -0.70
N LYS A 10 -1.26 -17.93 -1.09
CA LYS A 10 -0.05 -18.56 -0.53
C LYS A 10 0.55 -17.69 0.58
N GLY A 11 1.06 -18.33 1.61
CA GLY A 11 1.64 -17.66 2.76
C GLY A 11 2.67 -18.51 3.51
N ASN A 12 3.30 -17.89 4.50
CA ASN A 12 4.10 -18.56 5.50
C ASN A 12 3.33 -18.65 6.83
N TRP A 13 3.91 -19.40 7.75
CA TRP A 13 3.44 -19.45 9.12
C TRP A 13 4.64 -19.45 10.06
N GLU A 14 4.47 -18.83 11.21
CA GLU A 14 5.45 -18.78 12.28
C GLU A 14 4.81 -19.28 13.57
N GLN A 15 5.48 -20.18 14.27
CA GLN A 15 5.05 -20.58 15.60
C GLN A 15 5.45 -19.51 16.60
N ILE A 16 4.47 -18.88 17.27
CA ILE A 16 4.71 -17.81 18.25
C ILE A 16 4.61 -18.30 19.70
N SER A 17 3.98 -19.45 19.94
CA SER A 17 3.95 -20.15 21.23
C SER A 17 3.67 -21.66 21.02
N ASN A 18 3.66 -22.44 22.11
CA ASN A 18 3.32 -23.87 22.05
C ASN A 18 1.93 -24.14 21.46
N ASP A 19 1.02 -23.19 21.59
CA ASP A 19 -0.37 -23.30 21.20
C ASP A 19 -0.79 -22.24 20.17
N SER A 20 0.12 -21.43 19.63
CA SER A 20 -0.25 -20.37 18.70
C SER A 20 0.67 -20.29 17.48
N ILE A 21 0.04 -20.07 16.32
CA ILE A 21 0.69 -19.91 15.02
C ILE A 21 0.22 -18.59 14.41
N LYS A 22 1.14 -17.80 13.89
CA LYS A 22 0.85 -16.60 13.11
C LYS A 22 0.90 -16.95 11.63
N LEU A 23 -0.21 -16.73 10.90
CA LEU A 23 -0.23 -16.83 9.44
C LEU A 23 0.12 -15.48 8.81
N ASN A 24 0.94 -15.50 7.78
CA ASN A 24 1.21 -14.33 6.95
C ASN A 24 1.16 -14.71 5.47
N THR A 25 0.67 -13.82 4.60
CA THR A 25 0.59 -14.08 3.15
C THR A 25 1.81 -13.51 2.43
N PHE A 26 2.27 -14.14 1.35
CA PHE A 26 3.42 -13.62 0.59
C PHE A 26 3.11 -12.36 -0.22
N GLU A 27 1.85 -12.10 -0.51
CA GLU A 27 1.38 -11.01 -1.39
C GLU A 27 0.96 -9.76 -0.60
N GLN A 28 1.56 -9.52 0.56
CA GLN A 28 1.29 -8.29 1.30
C GLN A 28 1.97 -7.08 0.66
N PRO A 29 1.33 -5.90 0.72
CA PRO A 29 1.99 -4.66 0.37
C PRO A 29 3.20 -4.45 1.30
N LYS A 30 4.37 -4.26 0.69
CA LYS A 30 5.60 -3.83 1.36
C LYS A 30 5.47 -2.38 1.84
N ASN A 31 4.74 -1.54 1.11
CA ASN A 31 4.43 -0.17 1.51
C ASN A 31 2.92 0.03 1.76
N PRO A 32 2.44 -0.02 3.01
CA PRO A 32 1.02 0.05 3.32
C PRO A 32 0.42 1.46 3.23
N SER A 33 1.26 2.50 3.20
CA SER A 33 0.81 3.90 3.24
C SER A 33 1.71 4.81 2.41
N THR A 34 1.10 5.77 1.71
CA THR A 34 1.85 6.79 0.99
C THR A 34 2.53 7.72 2.00
N THR A 35 3.79 8.03 1.76
CA THR A 35 4.57 8.95 2.58
C THR A 35 5.20 10.03 1.70
N TYR A 36 5.57 11.15 2.31
CA TYR A 36 6.33 12.18 1.62
C TYR A 36 7.42 12.76 2.51
N SER A 37 8.41 13.35 1.87
CA SER A 37 9.38 14.24 2.51
C SER A 37 9.60 15.46 1.64
N GLY A 38 9.95 16.58 2.27
CA GLY A 38 10.20 17.83 1.56
C GLY A 38 11.41 18.57 2.07
N LYS A 39 12.04 19.35 1.20
CA LYS A 39 13.12 20.27 1.54
C LYS A 39 12.98 21.59 0.79
N ILE A 40 13.63 22.61 1.35
CA ILE A 40 13.74 23.93 0.76
C ILE A 40 15.10 24.02 0.06
N ASN A 41 15.08 24.10 -1.26
CA ASN A 41 16.23 24.39 -2.09
C ASN A 41 16.24 25.88 -2.46
N PRO A 42 17.16 26.70 -1.92
CA PRO A 42 17.18 28.15 -2.17
C PRO A 42 17.44 28.51 -3.64
N ASP A 43 18.08 27.63 -4.40
CA ASP A 43 18.37 27.86 -5.83
C ASP A 43 17.12 27.67 -6.71
N ARG A 44 16.04 27.12 -6.14
CA ARG A 44 14.80 26.81 -6.85
C ARG A 44 13.68 27.80 -6.47
N ILE A 45 13.61 28.90 -7.22
CA ILE A 45 12.79 30.08 -6.85
C ILE A 45 11.41 30.09 -7.53
N LYS A 46 11.26 29.44 -8.69
CA LYS A 46 10.07 29.59 -9.56
C LYS A 46 9.21 28.35 -9.74
N ASN A 47 9.74 27.18 -9.39
CA ASN A 47 9.05 25.92 -9.58
C ASN A 47 9.23 25.02 -8.36
N VAL A 48 8.37 24.01 -8.27
CA VAL A 48 8.53 22.92 -7.32
C VAL A 48 8.80 21.64 -8.09
N LYS A 49 9.82 20.91 -7.65
CA LYS A 49 10.11 19.56 -8.12
C LYS A 49 9.39 18.56 -7.23
N ILE A 50 8.58 17.71 -7.84
CA ILE A 50 7.94 16.58 -7.18
C ILE A 50 8.51 15.31 -7.81
N THR A 51 9.14 14.48 -7.00
CA THR A 51 9.55 13.12 -7.37
C THR A 51 8.51 12.15 -6.82
N ILE A 52 7.97 11.27 -7.66
CA ILE A 52 7.01 10.24 -7.26
C ILE A 52 7.51 8.86 -7.66
N ARG A 53 7.50 7.93 -6.71
CA ARG A 53 7.97 6.56 -6.89
C ARG A 53 7.24 5.61 -5.96
N ASP A 54 7.35 4.31 -6.22
CA ASP A 54 7.11 3.29 -5.19
C ASP A 54 8.43 2.93 -4.50
N LEU A 55 8.48 1.82 -3.74
CA LEU A 55 9.69 1.38 -3.06
C LEU A 55 10.80 0.90 -4.00
N GLU A 56 10.46 0.52 -5.24
CA GLU A 56 11.35 -0.15 -6.18
C GLU A 56 11.67 0.72 -7.39
N LEU A 57 10.68 1.46 -7.92
CA LEU A 57 10.75 2.13 -9.21
C LEU A 57 10.11 3.53 -9.21
N PRO A 58 10.66 4.47 -10.00
CA PRO A 58 9.98 5.73 -10.29
C PRO A 58 8.66 5.54 -11.02
N LEU A 59 7.65 6.36 -10.70
CA LEU A 59 6.34 6.27 -11.32
C LEU A 59 6.22 7.23 -12.50
N ALA A 60 6.71 6.79 -13.65
CA ALA A 60 6.58 7.52 -14.90
C ALA A 60 5.10 7.71 -15.29
N ALA A 61 4.78 8.87 -15.88
CA ALA A 61 3.43 9.24 -16.29
C ALA A 61 2.39 9.38 -15.15
N ALA A 62 2.79 9.30 -13.88
CA ALA A 62 1.94 9.70 -12.76
C ALA A 62 1.53 11.17 -12.92
N PHE A 63 0.23 11.44 -12.93
CA PHE A 63 -0.28 12.78 -13.14
C PHE A 63 -0.42 13.51 -11.80
N ILE A 64 0.30 14.61 -11.64
CA ILE A 64 0.41 15.35 -10.39
C ILE A 64 -0.28 16.71 -10.51
N VAL A 65 -1.14 17.01 -9.54
CA VAL A 65 -1.86 18.27 -9.40
C VAL A 65 -1.55 18.85 -8.03
N VAL A 66 -1.32 20.17 -7.95
CA VAL A 66 -1.01 20.86 -6.69
C VAL A 66 -2.10 21.86 -6.35
N ASN A 67 -2.38 22.07 -5.06
CA ASN A 67 -3.33 23.09 -4.56
C ASN A 67 -4.72 23.06 -5.24
N ASP A 68 -5.19 21.87 -5.61
CA ASP A 68 -6.45 21.69 -6.36
C ASP A 68 -6.54 22.52 -7.65
N GLN A 69 -5.40 22.81 -8.26
CA GLN A 69 -5.35 23.49 -9.55
C GLN A 69 -6.01 22.64 -10.63
N ASN A 70 -6.69 23.29 -11.58
CA ASN A 70 -7.30 22.59 -12.72
C ASN A 70 -6.26 21.99 -13.68
N ALA A 71 -5.00 22.41 -13.58
CA ALA A 71 -3.90 21.92 -14.39
C ALA A 71 -2.89 21.17 -13.52
N GLY A 72 -2.40 20.06 -14.06
CA GLY A 72 -1.34 19.24 -13.48
C GLY A 72 -0.28 18.90 -14.51
N LYS A 73 0.72 18.12 -14.11
CA LYS A 73 1.79 17.66 -14.98
C LYS A 73 2.04 16.17 -14.77
N ALA A 74 2.23 15.45 -15.87
CA ALA A 74 2.68 14.07 -15.83
C ALA A 74 4.17 14.00 -15.47
N ALA A 75 4.52 13.07 -14.58
CA ALA A 75 5.90 12.77 -14.25
C ALA A 75 6.66 12.17 -15.46
N ASP A 76 7.94 12.52 -15.58
CA ASP A 76 8.83 11.95 -16.60
C ASP A 76 9.23 10.50 -16.28
N VAL A 77 10.13 9.93 -17.09
CA VAL A 77 10.62 8.55 -16.92
C VAL A 77 11.31 8.29 -15.57
N ASN A 78 11.78 9.35 -14.90
CA ASN A 78 12.41 9.28 -13.59
C ASN A 78 11.42 9.59 -12.45
N GLY A 79 10.11 9.64 -12.75
CA GLY A 79 9.09 9.99 -11.78
C GLY A 79 9.14 11.46 -11.37
N ILE A 80 9.72 12.35 -12.18
CA ILE A 80 9.88 13.77 -11.82
C ILE A 80 8.84 14.62 -12.55
N ALA A 81 8.12 15.46 -11.79
CA ALA A 81 7.29 16.53 -12.32
C ALA A 81 7.74 17.88 -11.76
N GLU A 82 7.98 18.85 -12.65
CA GLU A 82 8.26 20.23 -12.25
C GLU A 82 7.06 21.12 -12.56
N LEU A 83 6.47 21.72 -11.52
CA LEU A 83 5.30 22.60 -11.64
C LEU A 83 5.67 24.05 -11.31
N GLU A 84 5.14 24.99 -12.09
CA GLU A 84 5.31 26.43 -11.87
C GLU A 84 4.41 26.93 -10.73
N THR A 85 4.84 26.66 -9.50
CA THR A 85 4.22 27.17 -8.28
C THR A 85 5.31 27.53 -7.26
N GLN A 86 4.98 28.44 -6.34
CA GLN A 86 5.88 28.86 -5.25
C GLN A 86 5.47 28.30 -3.89
N LYS A 87 4.22 27.87 -3.75
CA LYS A 87 3.70 27.32 -2.49
C LYS A 87 2.87 26.08 -2.76
N ILE A 88 3.00 25.08 -1.91
CA ILE A 88 2.22 23.85 -1.99
C ILE A 88 1.57 23.56 -0.66
N LYS A 89 0.25 23.41 -0.64
CA LYS A 89 -0.54 22.96 0.51
C LYS A 89 -1.03 21.54 0.30
N THR A 90 -1.33 21.17 -0.94
CA THR A 90 -1.79 19.83 -1.28
C THR A 90 -1.11 19.34 -2.55
N ILE A 91 -0.86 18.02 -2.59
CA ILE A 91 -0.45 17.32 -3.81
C ILE A 91 -1.42 16.18 -4.02
N THR A 92 -2.13 16.19 -5.14
CA THR A 92 -2.96 15.07 -5.61
C THR A 92 -2.23 14.36 -6.73
N TYR A 93 -2.05 13.04 -6.64
CA TYR A 93 -1.51 12.25 -7.73
C TYR A 93 -2.53 11.24 -8.24
N HIS A 94 -2.37 10.88 -9.52
CA HIS A 94 -3.15 9.86 -10.20
C HIS A 94 -2.20 8.91 -10.94
N TYR A 95 -2.27 7.63 -10.61
CA TYR A 95 -1.45 6.60 -11.24
C TYR A 95 -2.15 5.25 -11.24
N LEU A 96 -2.28 4.61 -12.41
CA LEU A 96 -2.88 3.28 -12.60
C LEU A 96 -4.19 3.03 -11.81
N GLY A 97 -5.10 4.02 -11.81
CA GLY A 97 -6.39 3.95 -11.12
C GLY A 97 -6.36 4.31 -9.63
N GLN A 98 -5.17 4.47 -9.03
CA GLN A 98 -5.02 5.06 -7.71
C GLN A 98 -5.06 6.58 -7.81
N LYS A 99 -5.85 7.21 -6.93
CA LYS A 99 -5.89 8.66 -6.71
C LYS A 99 -5.76 8.92 -5.22
N GLU A 100 -4.83 9.78 -4.85
CA GLU A 100 -4.62 10.15 -3.44
C GLU A 100 -4.17 11.61 -3.35
N THR A 101 -4.63 12.28 -2.29
CA THR A 101 -4.30 13.67 -1.99
C THR A 101 -3.52 13.73 -0.68
N ILE A 102 -2.36 14.36 -0.71
CA ILE A 102 -1.44 14.51 0.41
C ILE A 102 -1.47 15.97 0.86
N GLU A 103 -1.65 16.19 2.15
CA GLU A 103 -1.49 17.50 2.78
C GLU A 103 -0.02 17.76 3.10
N ILE A 104 0.47 18.93 2.70
CA ILE A 104 1.85 19.36 2.91
C ILE A 104 1.93 20.26 4.13
N ASP A 105 2.74 19.85 5.10
CA ASP A 105 2.93 20.50 6.39
C ASP A 105 3.68 21.84 6.28
N ASN A 106 4.61 21.94 5.33
CA ASN A 106 5.38 23.16 5.07
C ASN A 106 5.16 23.66 3.63
N PRO A 107 4.46 24.79 3.45
CA PRO A 107 4.16 25.30 2.12
C PRO A 107 5.36 25.84 1.35
N ASN A 108 6.52 25.97 1.98
CA ASN A 108 7.74 26.48 1.34
C ASN A 108 8.61 25.35 0.76
N TYR A 109 8.23 24.08 0.92
CA TYR A 109 8.93 22.99 0.24
C TYR A 109 8.83 23.15 -1.27
N ASN A 110 10.00 23.09 -1.92
CA ASN A 110 10.14 23.23 -3.36
C ASN A 110 10.91 22.06 -4.00
N GLU A 111 11.36 21.09 -3.20
CA GLU A 111 11.67 19.74 -3.62
C GLU A 111 10.95 18.76 -2.70
N ILE A 112 10.06 17.95 -3.26
CA ILE A 112 9.22 17.00 -2.53
C ILE A 112 9.39 15.62 -3.15
N GLU A 113 9.57 14.61 -2.32
CA GLU A 113 9.59 13.20 -2.71
C GLU A 113 8.36 12.51 -2.12
N ILE A 114 7.61 11.80 -2.95
CA ILE A 114 6.45 11.01 -2.59
C ILE A 114 6.78 9.54 -2.86
N ILE A 115 6.64 8.71 -1.81
CA ILE A 115 6.72 7.26 -1.91
C ILE A 115 5.29 6.74 -1.77
N VAL A 116 4.69 6.32 -2.88
CA VAL A 116 3.31 5.85 -2.89
C VAL A 116 3.19 4.49 -2.21
N ARG A 117 2.07 4.25 -1.54
CA ARG A 117 1.70 2.89 -1.10
C ARG A 117 1.61 1.95 -2.30
N ASP A 118 1.83 0.67 -2.05
CA ASP A 118 1.69 -0.35 -3.08
C ASP A 118 0.25 -0.38 -3.59
N LEU A 119 0.11 -0.65 -4.89
CA LEU A 119 -1.19 -0.83 -5.52
C LEU A 119 -1.88 -2.04 -4.89
N ASP A 120 -3.13 -1.87 -4.44
CA ASP A 120 -3.95 -2.95 -3.86
C ASP A 120 -4.33 -4.05 -4.87
N LEU A 121 -3.79 -4.02 -6.09
CA LEU A 121 -4.08 -4.96 -7.17
C LEU A 121 -3.83 -6.42 -6.76
N ASN A 122 -2.89 -6.66 -5.84
CA ASN A 122 -2.59 -7.98 -5.27
C ASN A 122 -2.78 -8.03 -3.74
N ALA A 123 -3.36 -7.00 -3.13
CA ALA A 123 -3.49 -6.94 -1.67
C ALA A 123 -4.52 -7.97 -1.20
N VAL A 124 -4.02 -9.05 -0.61
CA VAL A 124 -4.86 -10.05 0.02
C VAL A 124 -5.55 -9.43 1.24
N PRO A 125 -6.87 -9.63 1.44
CA PRO A 125 -7.59 -9.07 2.58
C PRO A 125 -6.88 -9.33 3.91
N ARG A 126 -6.84 -8.30 4.79
CA ARG A 126 -6.19 -8.36 6.11
C ARG A 126 -6.61 -9.55 6.97
N PHE A 127 -7.78 -10.15 6.73
CA PHE A 127 -8.19 -11.33 7.48
C PHE A 127 -7.40 -12.61 7.12
N LEU A 128 -6.51 -12.57 6.14
CA LEU A 128 -5.59 -13.66 5.82
C LEU A 128 -4.14 -13.38 6.26
N THR A 129 -3.90 -12.22 6.87
CA THR A 129 -2.56 -11.70 7.20
C THR A 129 -2.45 -11.40 8.69
N ASP A 130 -1.29 -11.67 9.28
CA ASP A 130 -1.01 -11.50 10.71
C ASP A 130 -2.05 -12.16 11.63
N LYS A 131 -2.73 -13.19 11.13
CA LYS A 131 -3.77 -13.89 11.88
C LYS A 131 -3.12 -14.85 12.84
N VAL A 132 -3.34 -14.59 14.12
CA VAL A 132 -3.02 -15.55 15.18
C VAL A 132 -4.09 -16.63 15.18
N MET A 133 -3.65 -17.86 14.97
CA MET A 133 -4.42 -19.07 15.19
C MET A 133 -3.97 -19.75 16.48
N VAL A 134 -4.93 -20.19 17.29
CA VAL A 134 -4.68 -20.96 18.50
C VAL A 134 -4.99 -22.43 18.23
N LEU A 135 -4.05 -23.31 18.55
CA LEU A 135 -4.22 -24.76 18.57
C LEU A 135 -4.77 -25.17 19.93
N ASN A 136 -6.04 -25.57 19.96
CA ASN A 136 -6.67 -26.09 21.16
C ASN A 136 -7.31 -27.46 20.85
N ASN A 137 -6.93 -28.50 21.60
CA ASN A 137 -7.42 -29.87 21.43
C ASN A 137 -7.35 -30.39 19.97
N GLY A 138 -6.25 -30.08 19.27
CA GLY A 138 -6.03 -30.51 17.88
C GLY A 138 -6.91 -29.78 16.85
N LYS A 139 -7.54 -28.66 17.23
CA LYS A 139 -8.31 -27.77 16.33
C LYS A 139 -7.65 -26.40 16.29
N LEU A 140 -7.68 -25.77 15.11
CA LEU A 140 -7.20 -24.41 14.90
C LEU A 140 -8.36 -23.42 15.04
N PHE A 141 -8.18 -22.41 15.88
CA PHE A 141 -9.13 -21.34 16.12
C PHE A 141 -8.53 -20.02 15.67
N PHE A 142 -9.28 -19.19 14.97
CA PHE A 142 -8.88 -17.80 14.77
C PHE A 142 -9.31 -16.96 15.97
N ASN A 143 -8.55 -15.91 16.27
CA ASN A 143 -8.86 -14.97 17.35
C ASN A 143 -10.08 -14.04 17.04
N ASP A 144 -10.86 -14.32 16.00
CA ASP A 144 -12.06 -13.59 15.57
C ASP A 144 -13.35 -14.43 15.70
N GLY A 145 -13.29 -15.58 16.38
CA GLY A 145 -14.47 -16.42 16.67
C GLY A 145 -14.77 -17.49 15.62
N TYR A 146 -13.99 -17.57 14.54
CA TYR A 146 -14.10 -18.66 13.57
C TYR A 146 -13.26 -19.88 13.98
N SER A 147 -13.79 -21.10 13.79
CA SER A 147 -13.10 -22.34 14.16
C SER A 147 -12.95 -23.28 12.97
N LEU A 148 -11.73 -23.74 12.69
CA LEU A 148 -11.52 -24.82 11.73
C LEU A 148 -11.91 -26.15 12.36
N LYS A 149 -13.07 -26.69 11.98
CA LYS A 149 -13.44 -28.05 12.37
C LYS A 149 -12.55 -29.05 11.62
N LYS A 150 -12.01 -30.03 12.37
CA LYS A 150 -11.26 -31.16 11.81
C LYS A 150 -12.10 -31.82 10.70
N THR A 151 -11.58 -31.84 9.48
CA THR A 151 -12.25 -32.37 8.29
C THR A 151 -11.22 -33.06 7.39
N ASN A 152 -11.66 -34.01 6.56
CA ASN A 152 -10.80 -34.66 5.58
C ASN A 152 -10.26 -33.60 4.60
N LEU A 153 -9.06 -33.84 4.06
CA LEU A 153 -8.34 -32.87 3.23
C LEU A 153 -9.20 -32.35 2.06
N GLU A 154 -10.04 -33.22 1.50
CA GLU A 154 -10.97 -32.95 0.39
C GLU A 154 -12.13 -32.02 0.76
N ASN A 155 -12.41 -31.81 2.05
CA ASN A 155 -13.60 -31.12 2.56
C ASN A 155 -13.26 -29.94 3.49
N LYS A 156 -12.08 -29.32 3.35
CA LYS A 156 -11.66 -28.14 4.14
C LYS A 156 -12.53 -26.92 3.83
N GLN A 157 -13.46 -26.61 4.72
CA GLN A 157 -14.31 -25.40 4.67
C GLN A 157 -14.37 -24.75 6.05
N TRP A 158 -14.21 -23.43 6.09
CA TRP A 158 -14.38 -22.60 7.29
C TRP A 158 -15.88 -22.43 7.57
N LYS A 159 -16.30 -22.56 8.83
CA LYS A 159 -17.69 -22.37 9.27
C LYS A 159 -17.74 -21.46 10.49
#